data_AF-A0A932YBE4-F1
#
_entry.id   AF-A0A932YBE4-F1
#
_cell.length_a   1.000
_cell.length_b   1.000
_cell.length_c   1.000
_cell.angle_alpha   90.00
_cell.angle_beta   90.00
_cell.angle_gamma   90.00
#
_symmetry.space_group_name_H-M   'P 1'
#
loop_
_entity.id
_entity.type
_entity.pdbx_description
1 polymer ?
#
loop_
_entity_poly.entity_id
_entity_poly.type
_entity_poly.pdbx_seq_one_letter_code
_entity_poly.pdbx_strand_id
1 'polypeptide(L)'
;PQPPAPQRLRALTLATTLLIYMQLILGASLRHEVLGLLPHILGAVLATLACLATAFTVLLQTAQESKLRRLAYFLSVLVIFQVILGVASALGTPRALLATAHVGTGALLLGTSLFLTLWSFKLSKPSLTEPFFNNGILTKTFSAIGILLLVLPKSVWAEESNYGWGLPVQASTFAPSIDWALQLMHAVMILLFVLWGIFLIFCLIRYRQRAGVRAVYAHKGTLSSFIPDGLILAFEIWLIFFVGVPIWSHVREKLPKEEEANMVEVVAEQFTWNIHYPGSDGKFGPREIKLIDSGNPIGLDLENTLAKDDLVTINELHIPLGKPTLVYLSSKDVIHSFFIPEFRIKQDVTPGLRIPIWFEPTKTGKFEIGCAQLCGLGHFRMRGDVYVHTPEEYESWLKEQLKAKG
;
A
#
# COMPACT_ATOMS: atom_id res chain seq x y z
N PRO A 1 49.78 11.90 3.72
CA PRO A 1 49.64 10.97 2.58
C PRO A 1 48.20 10.97 2.03
N GLN A 2 47.99 11.41 0.79
CA GLN A 2 46.66 11.35 0.18
C GLN A 2 46.29 9.88 -0.08
N PRO A 3 45.07 9.42 0.29
CA PRO A 3 44.62 8.06 -0.02
C PRO A 3 44.59 7.86 -1.54
N PRO A 4 44.79 6.61 -2.02
CA PRO A 4 44.79 6.33 -3.45
C PRO A 4 43.45 6.76 -4.07
N ALA A 5 43.50 7.50 -5.18
CA ALA A 5 42.35 8.00 -5.95
C ALA A 5 41.14 7.05 -6.03
N PRO A 6 41.29 5.71 -6.24
CA PRO A 6 40.17 4.76 -6.23
C PRO A 6 39.35 4.67 -4.93
N GLN A 7 39.92 4.94 -3.75
CA GLN A 7 39.20 4.83 -2.46
C GLN A 7 38.24 6.00 -2.23
N ARG A 8 38.65 7.23 -2.59
CA ARG A 8 37.80 8.43 -2.50
C ARG A 8 36.60 8.33 -3.43
N LEU A 9 36.78 7.73 -4.60
CA LEU A 9 35.71 7.57 -5.58
C LEU A 9 34.60 6.62 -5.09
N ARG A 10 34.94 5.51 -4.44
CA ARG A 10 33.94 4.59 -3.86
C ARG A 10 33.11 5.23 -2.76
N ALA A 11 33.78 5.92 -1.83
CA ALA A 11 33.10 6.59 -0.73
C ALA A 11 32.16 7.68 -1.26
N LEU A 12 32.61 8.45 -2.26
CA LEU A 12 31.83 9.51 -2.89
C LEU A 12 30.62 8.99 -3.66
N THR A 13 30.81 7.96 -4.49
CA THR A 13 29.72 7.34 -5.26
C THR A 13 28.67 6.70 -4.34
N LEU A 14 29.11 5.96 -3.30
CA LEU A 14 28.21 5.37 -2.31
C LEU A 14 27.44 6.44 -1.52
N ALA A 15 28.13 7.47 -1.03
CA ALA A 15 27.49 8.59 -0.31
C ALA A 15 26.42 9.27 -1.17
N THR A 16 26.72 9.46 -2.46
CA THR A 16 25.78 10.05 -3.42
C THR A 16 24.57 9.16 -3.65
N THR A 17 24.76 7.84 -3.82
CA THR A 17 23.64 6.89 -3.95
C THR A 17 22.73 6.94 -2.72
N LEU A 18 23.31 7.00 -1.52
CA LEU A 18 22.55 7.08 -0.28
C LEU A 18 21.79 8.41 -0.13
N LEU A 19 22.40 9.54 -0.52
CA LEU A 19 21.74 10.85 -0.51
C LEU A 19 20.56 10.91 -1.49
N ILE A 20 20.70 10.34 -2.69
CA ILE A 20 19.59 10.23 -3.66
C ILE A 20 18.46 9.37 -3.09
N TYR A 21 18.81 8.24 -2.46
CA TYR A 21 17.82 7.37 -1.83
C TYR A 21 17.07 8.07 -0.68
N MET A 22 17.78 8.79 0.18
CA MET A 22 17.16 9.62 1.23
C MET A 22 16.24 10.70 0.64
N GLN A 23 16.63 11.31 -0.48
CA GLN A 23 15.79 12.29 -1.14
C GLN A 23 14.50 11.69 -1.74
N LEU A 24 14.55 10.45 -2.23
CA LEU A 24 13.35 9.72 -2.67
C LEU A 24 12.39 9.49 -1.50
N ILE A 25 12.91 9.14 -0.31
CA ILE A 25 12.10 9.01 0.91
C ILE A 25 11.45 10.35 1.25
N LEU A 26 12.22 11.44 1.30
CA LEU A 26 11.68 12.78 1.58
C LEU A 26 10.59 13.19 0.56
N GLY A 27 10.76 12.84 -0.71
CA GLY A 27 9.76 13.11 -1.75
C GLY A 27 8.52 12.21 -1.71
N ALA A 28 8.65 10.99 -1.17
CA ALA A 28 7.49 10.14 -0.88
C ALA A 28 6.75 10.67 0.35
N SER A 29 7.48 11.00 1.43
CA SER A 29 6.92 11.60 2.64
C SER A 29 6.15 12.89 2.36
N LEU A 30 6.65 13.76 1.47
CA LEU A 30 5.92 14.96 1.04
C LEU A 30 4.58 14.63 0.35
N ARG A 31 4.54 13.58 -0.48
CA ARG A 31 3.33 13.20 -1.23
C ARG A 31 2.27 12.53 -0.38
N HIS A 32 2.69 11.85 0.68
CA HIS A 32 1.80 11.24 1.67
C HIS A 32 1.54 12.16 2.86
N GLU A 33 1.86 13.45 2.73
CA GLU A 33 1.62 14.49 3.76
C GLU A 33 2.29 14.20 5.12
N VAL A 34 3.34 13.37 5.13
CA VAL A 34 4.09 12.99 6.35
C VAL A 34 5.10 14.08 6.74
N LEU A 35 5.72 14.75 5.75
CA LEU A 35 6.71 15.81 5.96
C LEU A 35 6.39 17.01 5.06
N GLY A 36 6.67 18.23 5.54
CA GLY A 36 6.50 19.46 4.76
C GLY A 36 7.46 19.60 3.57
N LEU A 37 7.26 20.63 2.76
CA LEU A 37 8.03 20.90 1.54
C LEU A 37 9.52 21.20 1.80
N LEU A 38 9.84 21.86 2.91
CA LEU A 38 11.20 22.34 3.21
C LEU A 38 12.24 21.21 3.33
N PRO A 39 12.01 20.11 4.08
CA PRO A 39 12.87 18.94 4.07
C PRO A 39 13.18 18.40 2.67
N HIS A 40 12.16 18.33 1.80
CA HIS A 40 12.30 17.84 0.44
C HIS A 40 13.20 18.76 -0.41
N ILE A 41 13.09 20.09 -0.28
CA ILE A 41 13.94 21.04 -0.99
C ILE A 41 15.40 20.95 -0.51
N LEU A 42 15.63 20.91 0.80
CA LEU A 42 16.98 20.82 1.36
C LEU A 42 17.67 19.52 0.95
N GLY A 43 16.96 18.39 1.02
CA GLY A 43 17.46 17.12 0.52
C GLY A 43 17.75 17.15 -0.99
N ALA A 44 16.91 17.82 -1.79
CA ALA A 44 17.12 17.97 -3.24
C ALA A 44 18.41 18.73 -3.57
N VAL A 45 18.71 19.80 -2.83
CA VAL A 45 19.96 20.57 -2.99
C VAL A 45 21.16 19.71 -2.65
N LEU A 46 21.13 18.99 -1.52
CA LEU A 46 22.22 18.11 -1.10
C LEU A 46 22.47 16.97 -2.11
N ALA A 47 21.41 16.31 -2.57
CA ALA A 47 21.51 15.25 -3.57
C ALA A 47 22.07 15.79 -4.89
N THR A 48 21.58 16.94 -5.36
CA THR A 48 22.08 17.62 -6.57
C THR A 48 23.58 17.91 -6.48
N LEU A 49 24.03 18.53 -5.39
CA LEU A 49 25.45 18.85 -5.18
C LEU A 49 26.31 17.57 -5.14
N ALA A 50 25.85 16.52 -4.47
CA ALA A 50 26.55 15.25 -4.40
C ALA A 50 26.68 14.56 -5.77
N CYS A 51 25.63 14.61 -6.60
CA CYS A 51 25.66 14.08 -7.95
C CYS A 51 26.62 14.85 -8.85
N LEU A 52 26.61 16.18 -8.80
CA LEU A 52 27.54 17.01 -9.56
C LEU A 52 29.00 16.77 -9.13
N ALA A 53 29.26 16.71 -7.82
CA ALA A 53 30.59 16.40 -7.29
C ALA A 53 31.07 15.02 -7.71
N THR A 54 30.19 14.01 -7.70
CA THR A 54 30.49 12.66 -8.16
C THR A 54 30.79 12.63 -9.65
N ALA A 55 29.92 13.22 -10.48
CA ALA A 55 30.14 13.26 -11.92
C ALA A 55 31.45 13.96 -12.26
N PHE A 56 31.72 15.13 -11.67
CA PHE A 56 32.97 15.86 -11.86
C PHE A 56 34.20 15.03 -11.45
N THR A 57 34.16 14.41 -10.28
CA THR A 57 35.27 13.59 -9.77
C THR A 57 35.53 12.37 -10.67
N VAL A 58 34.48 11.69 -11.13
CA VAL A 58 34.59 10.56 -12.08
C VAL A 58 35.21 11.01 -13.39
N LEU A 59 34.74 12.14 -13.95
CA LEU A 59 35.26 12.68 -15.21
C LEU A 59 36.74 13.07 -15.13
N LEU A 60 37.19 13.62 -14.00
CA LEU A 60 38.59 13.98 -13.79
C LEU A 60 39.49 12.77 -13.49
N GLN A 61 39.08 11.90 -12.58
CA GLN A 61 39.95 10.84 -12.05
C GLN A 61 39.94 9.56 -12.88
N THR A 62 38.92 9.36 -13.71
CA THR A 62 38.73 8.13 -14.50
C THR A 62 38.48 8.42 -15.97
N ALA A 63 39.11 9.47 -16.51
CA ALA A 63 38.95 9.92 -17.89
C ALA A 63 39.22 8.83 -18.95
N GLN A 64 40.07 7.84 -18.62
CA GLN A 64 40.42 6.70 -19.48
C GLN A 64 39.38 5.56 -19.43
N GLU A 65 38.52 5.52 -18.41
CA GLU A 65 37.48 4.49 -18.25
C GLU A 65 36.18 4.90 -18.94
N SER A 66 36.03 4.48 -20.20
CA SER A 66 34.90 4.86 -21.07
C SER A 66 33.52 4.61 -20.46
N LYS A 67 33.36 3.54 -19.67
CA LYS A 67 32.08 3.19 -19.01
C LYS A 67 31.72 4.15 -17.87
N LEU A 68 32.65 4.41 -16.96
CA LEU A 68 32.44 5.36 -15.85
C LEU A 68 32.18 6.77 -16.40
N ARG A 69 32.91 7.16 -17.45
CA ARG A 69 32.74 8.44 -18.11
C ARG A 69 31.34 8.62 -18.70
N ARG A 70 30.84 7.61 -19.43
CA ARG A 70 29.46 7.65 -19.98
C ARG A 70 28.41 7.77 -18.88
N LEU A 71 28.57 6.99 -17.80
CA LEU A 71 27.66 7.03 -16.66
C LEU A 71 27.70 8.39 -15.93
N ALA A 72 28.87 9.01 -15.79
CA ALA A 72 29.01 10.33 -15.20
C ALA A 72 28.37 11.43 -16.06
N TYR A 73 28.54 11.38 -17.39
CA TYR A 73 27.82 12.30 -18.30
C TYR A 73 26.31 12.12 -18.20
N PHE A 74 25.84 10.87 -18.18
CA PHE A 74 24.42 10.57 -18.06
C PHE A 74 23.87 11.06 -16.71
N LEU A 75 24.61 10.86 -15.61
CA LEU A 75 24.25 11.39 -14.29
C LEU A 75 24.13 12.93 -14.31
N SER A 76 25.08 13.64 -14.94
CA SER A 76 25.01 15.10 -15.06
C SER A 76 23.76 15.58 -15.81
N VAL A 77 23.41 14.91 -16.92
CA VAL A 77 22.20 15.23 -17.70
C VAL A 77 20.94 14.98 -16.88
N LEU A 78 20.86 13.84 -16.19
CA LEU A 78 19.71 13.50 -15.34
C LEU A 78 19.52 14.48 -14.19
N VAL A 79 20.60 14.96 -13.56
CA VAL A 79 20.50 15.94 -12.46
C VAL A 79 19.91 17.26 -12.97
N ILE A 80 20.36 17.76 -14.12
CA ILE A 80 19.82 18.98 -14.72
C ILE A 80 18.33 18.79 -15.01
N PHE A 81 17.97 17.66 -15.63
CA PHE A 81 16.58 17.35 -15.94
C PHE A 81 15.71 17.21 -14.68
N GLN A 82 16.23 16.59 -13.62
CA GLN A 82 15.55 16.44 -12.33
C GLN A 82 15.21 17.79 -11.70
N VAL A 83 16.17 18.73 -11.70
CA VAL A 83 15.99 20.07 -11.14
C VAL A 83 14.96 20.86 -11.96
N ILE A 84 15.06 20.83 -13.29
CA ILE A 84 14.10 21.50 -14.18
C ILE A 84 12.69 20.95 -13.94
N LEU A 85 12.53 19.63 -13.90
CA LEU A 85 11.24 18.99 -13.64
C LEU A 85 10.71 19.30 -12.23
N GLY A 86 11.58 19.40 -11.22
CA GLY A 86 11.18 19.75 -9.86
C GLY A 86 10.61 21.17 -9.78
N VAL A 87 11.29 22.13 -10.38
CA VAL A 87 10.83 23.52 -10.47
C VAL A 87 9.56 23.61 -11.32
N ALA A 88 9.52 22.95 -12.48
CA ALA A 88 8.34 22.94 -13.34
C ALA A 88 7.13 22.28 -12.67
N SER A 89 7.33 21.20 -11.90
CA SER A 89 6.25 20.56 -11.14
C SER A 89 5.71 21.44 -10.02
N ALA A 90 6.53 22.32 -9.45
CA ALA A 90 6.10 23.28 -8.43
C ALA A 90 5.31 24.46 -9.02
N LEU A 91 5.62 24.88 -10.26
CA LEU A 91 5.09 26.09 -10.87
C LEU A 91 4.02 25.86 -11.95
N GLY A 92 3.97 24.68 -12.58
CA GLY A 92 3.27 24.45 -13.84
C GLY A 92 2.00 23.61 -13.78
N THR A 93 1.27 23.62 -14.91
CA THR A 93 0.15 22.72 -15.25
C THR A 93 0.39 22.15 -16.65
N PRO A 94 0.21 20.84 -16.94
CA PRO A 94 -0.44 19.82 -16.11
C PRO A 94 0.50 19.21 -15.05
N ARG A 95 0.08 19.28 -13.78
CA ARG A 95 0.86 18.85 -12.61
C ARG A 95 1.14 17.35 -12.59
N ALA A 96 0.18 16.52 -13.01
CA ALA A 96 0.32 15.05 -12.93
C ALA A 96 1.42 14.49 -13.85
N LEU A 97 1.50 14.99 -15.09
CA LEU A 97 2.52 14.54 -16.05
C LEU A 97 3.93 14.98 -15.60
N LEU A 98 4.08 16.24 -15.18
CA LEU A 98 5.35 16.78 -14.69
C LEU A 98 5.81 16.05 -13.41
N ALA A 99 4.90 15.80 -12.47
CA ALA A 99 5.19 15.03 -11.26
C ALA A 99 5.61 13.59 -11.60
N THR A 100 4.92 12.93 -12.54
CA THR A 100 5.28 11.56 -12.96
C THR A 100 6.66 11.52 -13.61
N ALA A 101 6.95 12.46 -14.51
CA ALA A 101 8.26 12.59 -15.14
C ALA A 101 9.38 12.89 -14.13
N HIS A 102 9.10 13.75 -13.14
CA HIS A 102 10.04 14.07 -12.07
C HIS A 102 10.40 12.83 -11.24
N VAL A 103 9.42 11.98 -10.96
CA VAL A 103 9.62 10.74 -10.18
C VAL A 103 10.38 9.70 -10.98
N GLY A 104 10.01 9.51 -12.26
CA GLY A 104 10.70 8.60 -13.15
C GLY A 104 12.17 8.98 -13.35
N THR A 105 12.45 10.28 -13.51
CA THR A 105 13.82 10.80 -13.62
C THR A 105 14.60 10.58 -12.32
N GLY A 106 13.97 10.75 -11.16
CA GLY A 106 14.57 10.47 -9.85
C GLY A 106 14.96 9.00 -9.67
N ALA A 107 14.13 8.08 -10.14
CA ALA A 107 14.45 6.65 -10.15
C ALA A 107 15.63 6.32 -11.09
N LEU A 108 15.68 6.91 -12.29
CA LEU A 108 16.81 6.76 -13.22
C LEU A 108 18.11 7.31 -12.64
N LEU A 109 18.03 8.41 -11.89
CA LEU A 109 19.17 9.05 -11.22
C LEU A 109 19.72 8.15 -10.10
N LEU A 110 18.85 7.53 -9.29
CA LEU A 110 19.25 6.51 -8.32
C LEU A 110 19.91 5.31 -9.00
N GLY A 111 19.29 4.77 -10.05
CA GLY A 111 19.82 3.64 -10.81
C GLY A 111 21.22 3.92 -11.36
N THR A 112 21.39 5.06 -12.03
CA THR A 112 22.68 5.49 -12.59
C THR A 112 23.75 5.65 -11.51
N SER A 113 23.39 6.25 -10.37
CA SER A 113 24.30 6.39 -9.23
C SER A 113 24.69 5.04 -8.63
N LEU A 114 23.75 4.10 -8.50
CA LEU A 114 24.02 2.75 -8.01
C LEU A 114 24.97 1.99 -8.96
N PHE A 115 24.76 2.10 -10.27
CA PHE A 115 25.67 1.52 -11.26
C PHE A 115 27.08 2.11 -11.17
N LEU A 116 27.22 3.43 -11.01
CA LEU A 116 28.51 4.08 -10.76
C LEU A 116 29.18 3.55 -9.49
N THR A 117 28.41 3.41 -8.40
CA THR A 117 28.88 2.83 -7.14
C THR A 117 29.41 1.42 -7.38
N LEU A 118 28.59 0.51 -7.89
CA LEU A 118 28.99 -0.88 -8.16
C LEU A 118 30.21 -0.99 -9.08
N TRP A 119 30.27 -0.16 -10.13
CA TRP A 119 31.40 -0.18 -11.07
C TRP A 119 32.69 0.39 -10.47
N SER A 120 32.59 1.41 -9.60
CA SER A 120 33.73 1.93 -8.84
C SER A 120 34.31 0.87 -7.89
N PHE A 121 33.43 0.04 -7.30
CA PHE A 121 33.83 -1.10 -6.47
C PHE A 121 34.50 -2.20 -7.28
N LYS A 122 34.10 -2.41 -8.54
CA LYS A 122 34.71 -3.39 -9.45
C LYS A 122 36.11 -2.98 -9.94
N LEU A 123 36.32 -1.72 -10.28
CA LEU A 123 37.58 -1.22 -10.85
C LEU A 123 38.71 -1.12 -9.82
N SER A 124 38.34 -0.80 -8.59
CA SER A 124 39.28 -0.77 -7.48
C SER A 124 39.32 -2.18 -6.90
N LYS A 125 40.46 -2.88 -6.82
CA LYS A 125 40.56 -4.06 -5.95
C LYS A 125 40.75 -3.55 -4.52
N PRO A 126 39.94 -3.95 -3.53
CA PRO A 126 40.20 -3.52 -2.15
C PRO A 126 41.59 -4.03 -1.73
N SER A 127 42.45 -3.15 -1.19
CA SER A 127 43.61 -3.62 -0.44
C SER A 127 43.09 -4.38 0.77
N LEU A 128 43.61 -5.59 0.98
CA LEU A 128 43.10 -6.52 1.99
C LEU A 128 43.54 -6.15 3.43
N THR A 129 44.21 -5.01 3.57
CA THR A 129 44.85 -4.52 4.80
C THR A 129 44.15 -3.31 5.43
N GLU A 130 43.15 -2.71 4.78
CA GLU A 130 42.57 -1.43 5.23
C GLU A 130 41.08 -1.55 5.61
N PRO A 131 40.67 -1.07 6.80
CA PRO A 131 39.28 -1.13 7.26
C PRO A 131 38.36 -0.22 6.42
N PHE A 132 37.23 -0.78 5.99
CA PHE A 132 36.23 -0.17 5.09
C PHE A 132 35.61 1.14 5.63
N PHE A 133 35.65 1.37 6.94
CA PHE A 133 34.97 2.46 7.66
C PHE A 133 35.92 3.39 8.43
N ASN A 134 37.13 3.69 7.93
CA ASN A 134 38.02 4.63 8.64
C ASN A 134 37.70 6.13 8.41
N ASN A 135 36.61 6.45 7.70
CA ASN A 135 36.17 7.84 7.50
C ASN A 135 35.03 8.16 8.45
N GLY A 136 35.37 8.59 9.66
CA GLY A 136 34.42 8.99 10.71
C GLY A 136 33.42 10.10 10.32
N ILE A 137 33.56 10.71 9.15
CA ILE A 137 32.62 11.72 8.62
C ILE A 137 31.32 11.06 8.13
N LEU A 138 31.39 9.92 7.43
CA LEU A 138 30.22 9.25 6.85
C LEU A 138 29.34 8.60 7.91
N THR A 139 29.95 7.87 8.85
CA THR A 139 29.22 7.31 10.00
C THR A 139 28.62 8.41 10.88
N LYS A 140 29.34 9.50 11.15
CA LYS A 140 28.79 10.62 11.93
C LYS A 140 27.67 11.37 11.20
N THR A 141 27.72 11.53 9.88
CA THR A 141 26.64 12.19 9.11
C THR A 141 25.38 11.34 9.04
N PHE A 142 25.49 10.03 8.84
CA PHE A 142 24.31 9.14 8.85
C PHE A 142 23.70 8.98 10.24
N SER A 143 24.52 8.87 11.29
CA SER A 143 24.03 8.89 12.67
C SER A 143 23.37 10.23 13.00
N ALA A 144 23.95 11.35 12.57
CA ALA A 144 23.36 12.67 12.82
C ALA A 144 22.03 12.87 12.08
N ILE A 145 21.87 12.42 10.84
CA ILE A 145 20.60 12.52 10.09
C ILE A 145 19.54 11.57 10.66
N GLY A 146 19.91 10.34 11.01
CA GLY A 146 19.00 9.39 11.65
C GLY A 146 18.53 9.85 13.04
N ILE A 147 19.44 10.43 13.83
CA ILE A 147 19.10 11.05 15.12
C ILE A 147 18.27 12.32 14.90
N LEU A 148 18.61 13.16 13.92
CA LEU A 148 17.84 14.38 13.61
C LEU A 148 16.39 14.04 13.26
N LEU A 149 16.14 13.00 12.45
CA LEU A 149 14.80 12.53 12.11
C LEU A 149 14.04 11.97 13.33
N LEU A 150 14.71 11.36 14.30
CA LEU A 150 14.09 10.86 15.54
C LEU A 150 13.78 11.95 16.58
N VAL A 151 14.44 13.11 16.50
CA VAL A 151 14.32 14.20 17.48
C VAL A 151 13.43 15.34 16.94
N LEU A 152 12.86 15.20 15.74
CA LEU A 152 11.92 16.19 15.20
C LEU A 152 10.69 16.30 16.13
N PRO A 153 10.32 17.51 16.57
CA PRO A 153 9.18 17.71 17.46
C PRO A 153 7.89 17.21 16.81
N LYS A 154 6.94 16.72 17.62
CA LYS A 154 5.64 16.18 17.16
C LYS A 154 4.92 17.08 16.16
N SER A 155 5.09 18.40 16.25
CA SER A 155 4.54 19.40 15.32
C SER A 155 5.08 19.33 13.88
N VAL A 156 6.17 18.59 13.63
CA VAL A 156 6.72 18.32 12.29
C VAL A 156 6.08 17.09 11.64
N TRP A 157 5.50 16.22 12.45
CA TRP A 157 4.75 15.05 12.02
C TRP A 157 3.28 15.47 11.85
N ALA A 158 2.64 15.09 10.74
CA ALA A 158 1.22 15.34 10.57
C ALA A 158 0.41 14.62 11.66
N GLU A 159 -0.70 15.24 12.07
CA GLU A 159 -1.68 14.68 12.99
C GLU A 159 -2.16 13.32 12.43
N GLU A 160 -2.06 12.25 13.23
CA GLU A 160 -2.47 10.91 12.81
C GLU A 160 -3.92 10.98 12.31
N SER A 161 -4.14 10.64 11.04
CA SER A 161 -5.48 10.33 10.57
C SER A 161 -6.05 9.22 11.46
N ASN A 162 -7.38 9.10 11.53
CA ASN A 162 -8.07 8.05 12.30
C ASN A 162 -7.61 6.61 11.94
N TYR A 163 -6.78 6.46 10.91
CA TYR A 163 -6.10 5.26 10.45
C TYR A 163 -4.58 5.46 10.59
N GLY A 164 -4.04 5.29 11.81
CA GLY A 164 -2.60 5.27 12.05
C GLY A 164 -1.92 4.08 11.34
N TRP A 165 -0.74 3.67 11.81
CA TRP A 165 -0.02 2.51 11.23
C TRP A 165 -0.69 1.14 11.45
N GLY A 166 -1.83 1.10 12.14
CA GLY A 166 -2.57 -0.10 12.49
C GLY A 166 -3.76 -0.39 11.58
N LEU A 167 -4.45 -1.49 11.87
CA LEU A 167 -5.71 -1.80 11.19
C LEU A 167 -6.83 -0.88 11.69
N PRO A 168 -7.87 -0.60 10.86
CA PRO A 168 -9.06 0.11 11.29
C PRO A 168 -9.73 -0.55 12.50
N VAL A 169 -10.58 0.20 13.20
CA VAL A 169 -11.37 -0.35 14.32
C VAL A 169 -12.16 -1.58 13.88
N GLN A 170 -12.28 -2.56 14.77
CA GLN A 170 -13.08 -3.76 14.52
C GLN A 170 -14.55 -3.40 14.73
N ALA A 171 -15.39 -3.55 13.71
CA ALA A 171 -16.81 -3.21 13.76
C ALA A 171 -17.73 -4.30 13.20
N SER A 172 -17.22 -5.51 12.95
CA SER A 172 -18.02 -6.69 12.59
C SER A 172 -17.59 -7.92 13.39
N THR A 173 -18.42 -8.96 13.37
CA THR A 173 -18.10 -10.28 13.95
C THR A 173 -16.90 -10.98 13.29
N PHE A 174 -16.55 -10.62 12.05
CA PHE A 174 -15.39 -11.20 11.36
C PHE A 174 -14.07 -10.53 11.76
N ALA A 175 -14.11 -9.22 12.00
CA ALA A 175 -12.93 -8.40 12.17
C ALA A 175 -11.92 -8.94 13.21
N PRO A 176 -12.33 -9.43 14.40
CA PRO A 176 -11.40 -9.97 15.39
C PRO A 176 -10.60 -11.18 14.89
N SER A 177 -11.25 -12.13 14.21
CA SER A 177 -10.62 -13.37 13.74
C SER A 177 -9.64 -13.12 12.59
N ILE A 178 -10.02 -12.25 11.66
CA ILE A 178 -9.17 -11.83 10.54
C ILE A 178 -7.97 -11.03 11.06
N ASP A 179 -8.20 -10.08 11.98
CA ASP A 179 -7.12 -9.27 12.56
C ASP A 179 -6.11 -10.13 13.31
N TRP A 180 -6.57 -11.11 14.10
CA TRP A 180 -5.69 -12.05 14.79
C TRP A 180 -4.84 -12.85 13.79
N ALA A 181 -5.45 -13.38 12.72
CA ALA A 181 -4.73 -14.12 11.69
C ALA A 181 -3.69 -13.25 10.97
N LEU A 182 -4.05 -11.99 10.65
CA LEU A 182 -3.13 -11.01 10.07
C LEU A 182 -1.96 -10.72 11.02
N GLN A 183 -2.23 -10.49 12.31
CA GLN A 183 -1.19 -10.23 13.31
C GLN A 183 -0.24 -11.42 13.46
N LEU A 184 -0.76 -12.65 13.50
CA LEU A 184 0.05 -13.87 13.51
C LEU A 184 0.96 -13.95 12.28
N MET A 185 0.42 -13.72 11.08
CA MET A 185 1.20 -13.71 9.84
C MET A 185 2.32 -12.65 9.89
N HIS A 186 2.00 -11.42 10.32
CA HIS A 186 3.02 -10.37 10.43
C HIS A 186 4.10 -10.71 11.45
N ALA A 187 3.74 -11.30 12.60
CA ALA A 187 4.70 -11.73 13.60
C ALA A 187 5.68 -12.78 13.05
N VAL A 188 5.16 -13.77 12.32
CA VAL A 188 5.99 -14.81 11.66
C VAL A 188 6.86 -14.19 10.58
N MET A 189 6.31 -13.30 9.74
CA MET A 189 7.08 -12.61 8.70
C MET A 189 8.23 -11.78 9.28
N ILE A 190 7.98 -11.04 10.37
CA ILE A 190 9.02 -10.26 11.07
C ILE A 190 10.08 -11.20 11.64
N LEU A 191 9.68 -12.31 12.27
CA LEU A 191 10.61 -13.31 12.79
C LEU A 191 11.51 -13.85 11.68
N LEU A 192 10.93 -14.30 10.56
CA LEU A 192 11.68 -14.80 9.42
C LEU A 192 12.60 -13.73 8.82
N PHE A 193 12.09 -12.50 8.66
CA PHE A 193 12.89 -11.38 8.15
C PHE A 193 14.11 -11.09 9.03
N VAL A 194 13.94 -11.08 10.35
CA VAL A 194 15.04 -10.86 11.30
C VAL A 194 16.03 -12.02 11.28
N LEU A 195 15.55 -13.27 11.32
CA LEU A 195 16.40 -14.46 11.31
C LEU A 195 17.24 -14.54 10.03
N TRP A 196 16.59 -14.41 8.88
CA TRP A 196 17.28 -14.41 7.58
C TRP A 196 18.18 -13.18 7.42
N GLY A 197 17.75 -12.01 7.89
CA GLY A 197 18.57 -10.81 7.90
C GLY A 197 19.86 -10.98 8.70
N ILE A 198 19.76 -11.50 9.93
CA ILE A 198 20.92 -11.81 10.78
C ILE A 198 21.81 -12.85 10.10
N PHE A 199 21.23 -13.92 9.55
CA PHE A 199 22.00 -14.95 8.86
C PHE A 199 22.76 -14.41 7.64
N LEU A 200 22.12 -13.57 6.82
CA LEU A 200 22.77 -12.95 5.67
C LEU A 200 23.88 -11.98 6.10
N ILE A 201 23.63 -11.15 7.13
CA ILE A 201 24.66 -10.27 7.71
C ILE A 201 25.83 -11.11 8.24
N PHE A 202 25.54 -12.19 8.95
CA PHE A 202 26.56 -13.14 9.42
C PHE A 202 27.37 -13.69 8.25
N CYS A 203 26.72 -14.13 7.17
CA CYS A 203 27.42 -14.66 5.99
C CYS A 203 28.31 -13.60 5.33
N LEU A 204 27.81 -12.38 5.19
CA LEU A 204 28.59 -11.26 4.67
C LEU A 204 29.82 -10.96 5.54
N ILE A 205 29.73 -11.05 6.86
CA ILE A 205 30.86 -10.78 7.77
C ILE A 205 31.85 -11.96 7.81
N ARG A 206 31.32 -13.17 7.96
CA ARG A 206 32.08 -14.42 8.20
C ARG A 206 32.74 -14.96 6.93
N TYR A 207 32.06 -14.84 5.79
CA TYR A 207 32.51 -15.36 4.49
C TYR A 207 32.92 -14.26 3.51
N ARG A 208 33.18 -13.03 3.98
CA ARG A 208 33.79 -11.98 3.14
C ARG A 208 35.13 -12.45 2.56
N GLN A 209 35.45 -11.95 1.38
CA GLN A 209 36.75 -12.16 0.74
C GLN A 209 37.90 -11.64 1.63
N ARG A 210 38.95 -12.46 1.80
CA ARG A 210 40.17 -12.13 2.55
C ARG A 210 41.42 -12.61 1.81
N ALA A 211 42.56 -11.96 2.02
CA ALA A 211 43.84 -12.37 1.44
C ALA A 211 44.20 -13.78 1.91
N GLY A 212 44.65 -14.63 0.98
CA GLY A 212 45.09 -16.00 1.30
C GLY A 212 43.98 -16.99 1.65
N VAL A 213 42.71 -16.57 1.76
CA VAL A 213 41.58 -17.45 2.07
C VAL A 213 40.84 -17.81 0.77
N ARG A 214 40.89 -19.08 0.37
CA ARG A 214 40.16 -19.59 -0.81
C ARG A 214 38.74 -20.01 -0.42
N ALA A 215 37.80 -19.87 -1.36
CA ALA A 215 36.43 -20.36 -1.18
C ALA A 215 36.42 -21.89 -1.16
N VAL A 216 35.57 -22.45 -0.29
CA VAL A 216 35.31 -23.89 -0.25
C VAL A 216 34.11 -24.19 -1.13
N TYR A 217 34.26 -25.10 -2.08
CA TYR A 217 33.19 -25.55 -2.96
C TYR A 217 32.64 -26.87 -2.42
N ALA A 218 31.39 -26.85 -1.95
CA ALA A 218 30.67 -28.03 -1.52
C ALA A 218 29.50 -28.30 -2.49
N HIS A 219 29.34 -29.55 -2.92
CA HIS A 219 28.35 -29.95 -3.94
C HIS A 219 27.37 -31.04 -3.49
N LYS A 220 27.40 -31.47 -2.22
CA LYS A 220 26.47 -32.48 -1.73
C LYS A 220 25.50 -31.85 -0.73
N GLY A 221 24.30 -31.55 -1.20
CA GLY A 221 23.16 -31.23 -0.33
C GLY A 221 22.87 -32.45 0.52
N THR A 222 23.00 -32.31 1.83
CA THR A 222 22.64 -33.39 2.76
C THR A 222 21.13 -33.25 3.02
N LEU A 223 20.39 -34.34 3.21
CA LEU A 223 18.95 -34.27 3.52
C LEU A 223 18.63 -33.33 4.70
N SER A 224 19.56 -33.20 5.64
CA SER A 224 19.46 -32.27 6.77
C SER A 224 19.32 -30.80 6.36
N SER A 225 19.79 -30.40 5.17
CA SER A 225 19.64 -29.04 4.65
C SER A 225 18.20 -28.69 4.31
N PHE A 226 17.30 -29.68 4.12
CA PHE A 226 15.88 -29.46 3.85
C PHE A 226 15.01 -29.44 5.10
N ILE A 227 15.55 -29.76 6.28
CA ILE A 227 14.76 -29.81 7.52
C ILE A 227 14.13 -28.45 7.84
N PRO A 228 14.84 -27.30 7.78
CA PRO A 228 14.24 -26.00 8.06
C PRO A 228 13.09 -25.66 7.08
N ASP A 229 13.29 -25.93 5.79
CA ASP A 229 12.29 -25.68 4.75
C ASP A 229 11.04 -26.56 4.96
N GLY A 230 11.23 -27.83 5.32
CA GLY A 230 10.15 -28.75 5.64
C GLY A 230 9.33 -28.33 6.87
N LEU A 231 9.99 -27.77 7.89
CA LEU A 231 9.30 -27.24 9.08
C LEU A 231 8.46 -26.00 8.74
N ILE A 232 8.99 -25.09 7.90
CA ILE A 232 8.24 -23.92 7.42
C ILE A 232 7.03 -24.37 6.60
N LEU A 233 7.21 -25.28 5.66
CA LEU A 233 6.12 -25.81 4.83
C LEU A 233 5.04 -26.49 5.70
N ALA A 234 5.44 -27.30 6.68
CA ALA A 234 4.49 -27.94 7.60
C ALA A 234 3.70 -26.90 8.41
N PHE A 235 4.35 -25.81 8.85
CA PHE A 235 3.69 -24.71 9.54
C PHE A 235 2.73 -23.92 8.63
N GLU A 236 3.09 -23.67 7.38
CA GLU A 236 2.22 -23.00 6.39
C GLU A 236 0.99 -23.84 6.07
N ILE A 237 1.16 -25.16 5.87
CA ILE A 237 0.05 -26.10 5.71
C ILE A 237 -0.86 -26.05 6.94
N TRP A 238 -0.28 -26.05 8.14
CA TRP A 238 -1.07 -25.91 9.37
C TRP A 238 -1.85 -24.59 9.42
N LEU A 239 -1.23 -23.46 9.07
CA LEU A 239 -1.92 -22.16 9.01
C LEU A 239 -3.11 -22.20 8.04
N ILE A 240 -2.97 -22.81 6.86
CA ILE A 240 -4.06 -22.92 5.89
C ILE A 240 -5.21 -23.72 6.48
N PHE A 241 -4.95 -24.94 6.96
CA PHE A 241 -6.02 -25.86 7.38
C PHE A 241 -6.67 -25.49 8.71
N PHE A 242 -5.92 -24.92 9.65
CA PHE A 242 -6.40 -24.67 11.01
C PHE A 242 -6.71 -23.20 11.30
N VAL A 243 -6.27 -22.26 10.45
CA VAL A 243 -6.58 -20.82 10.59
C VAL A 243 -7.33 -20.30 9.37
N GLY A 244 -6.74 -20.40 8.19
CA GLY A 244 -7.28 -19.80 6.96
C GLY A 244 -8.63 -20.38 6.54
N VAL A 245 -8.72 -21.69 6.36
CA VAL A 245 -9.94 -22.38 5.91
C VAL A 245 -11.12 -22.18 6.87
N PRO A 246 -10.97 -22.33 8.21
CA PRO A 246 -12.08 -22.09 9.14
C PRO A 246 -12.62 -20.65 9.11
N ILE A 247 -11.73 -19.65 9.08
CA ILE A 247 -12.13 -18.23 8.99
C ILE A 247 -12.83 -17.98 7.66
N TRP A 248 -12.26 -18.47 6.55
CA TRP A 248 -12.84 -18.30 5.22
C TRP A 248 -14.24 -18.94 5.12
N SER A 249 -14.42 -20.18 5.61
CA SER A 249 -15.72 -20.87 5.59
C SER A 249 -16.76 -20.12 6.41
N HIS A 250 -16.39 -19.58 7.58
CA HIS A 250 -17.31 -18.75 8.37
C HIS A 250 -17.77 -17.50 7.60
N VAL A 251 -16.84 -16.81 6.93
CA VAL A 251 -17.15 -15.58 6.19
C VAL A 251 -17.93 -15.86 4.89
N ARG A 252 -17.67 -16.99 4.20
CA ARG A 252 -18.15 -17.24 2.83
C ARG A 252 -19.26 -18.26 2.69
N GLU A 253 -19.33 -19.26 3.57
CA GLU A 253 -20.29 -20.37 3.42
C GLU A 253 -21.43 -20.32 4.42
N LYS A 254 -21.20 -19.77 5.62
CA LYS A 254 -22.20 -19.72 6.69
C LYS A 254 -23.12 -18.50 6.58
N LEU A 255 -23.78 -18.35 5.44
CA LEU A 255 -24.77 -17.30 5.22
C LEU A 255 -25.94 -17.47 6.23
N PRO A 256 -26.41 -16.40 6.87
CA PRO A 256 -27.63 -16.44 7.66
C PRO A 256 -28.82 -16.72 6.74
N LYS A 257 -29.91 -17.27 7.30
CA LYS A 257 -31.16 -17.40 6.56
C LYS A 257 -31.79 -16.02 6.36
N GLU A 258 -32.56 -15.86 5.29
CA GLU A 258 -33.20 -14.58 4.96
C GLU A 258 -34.16 -14.11 6.05
N GLU A 259 -34.85 -15.02 6.74
CA GLU A 259 -35.81 -14.66 7.79
C GLU A 259 -35.14 -14.17 9.09
N GLU A 260 -33.87 -14.53 9.29
CA GLU A 260 -33.09 -14.21 10.49
C GLU A 260 -32.22 -12.96 10.26
N ALA A 261 -32.08 -12.50 9.02
CA ALA A 261 -31.18 -11.42 8.61
C ALA A 261 -31.90 -10.11 8.28
N ASN A 262 -31.15 -9.00 8.33
CA ASN A 262 -31.52 -7.76 7.69
C ASN A 262 -31.17 -7.83 6.20
N MET A 263 -32.16 -7.81 5.32
CA MET A 263 -31.98 -8.05 3.89
C MET A 263 -31.74 -6.73 3.15
N VAL A 264 -30.69 -6.69 2.32
CA VAL A 264 -30.38 -5.51 1.49
C VAL A 264 -29.87 -5.94 0.11
N GLU A 265 -30.21 -5.19 -0.93
CA GLU A 265 -29.60 -5.29 -2.26
C GLU A 265 -28.73 -4.07 -2.52
N VAL A 266 -27.51 -4.27 -3.02
CA VAL A 266 -26.64 -3.16 -3.43
C VAL A 266 -26.36 -3.30 -4.93
N VAL A 267 -26.72 -2.26 -5.66
CA VAL A 267 -26.51 -2.15 -7.11
C VAL A 267 -25.43 -1.10 -7.37
N ALA A 268 -24.25 -1.57 -7.77
CA ALA A 268 -23.13 -0.72 -8.12
C ALA A 268 -23.31 -0.09 -9.50
N GLU A 269 -22.95 1.18 -9.61
CA GLU A 269 -22.98 1.99 -10.84
C GLU A 269 -21.78 2.94 -10.83
N GLN A 270 -21.27 3.36 -11.98
CA GLN A 270 -20.30 4.45 -12.08
C GLN A 270 -20.99 5.78 -11.71
N PHE A 271 -20.74 6.43 -10.58
CA PHE A 271 -19.85 6.10 -9.46
C PHE A 271 -20.61 6.20 -8.13
N THR A 272 -21.61 5.33 -7.97
CA THR A 272 -22.65 5.37 -6.95
C THR A 272 -22.99 3.96 -6.46
N TRP A 273 -23.30 3.84 -5.17
CA TRP A 273 -23.90 2.66 -4.57
C TRP A 273 -25.41 2.89 -4.40
N ASN A 274 -26.23 2.21 -5.20
CA ASN A 274 -27.68 2.24 -5.02
C ASN A 274 -28.07 1.13 -4.03
N ILE A 275 -28.68 1.49 -2.90
CA ILE A 275 -29.01 0.55 -1.83
C ILE A 275 -30.52 0.35 -1.83
N HIS A 276 -30.96 -0.88 -2.05
CA HIS A 276 -32.34 -1.30 -2.15
C HIS A 276 -32.71 -2.12 -0.91
N TYR A 277 -33.71 -1.65 -0.15
CA TYR A 277 -34.26 -2.34 1.01
C TYR A 277 -35.62 -2.92 0.64
N PRO A 278 -35.91 -4.17 1.07
CA PRO A 278 -37.26 -4.66 0.97
C PRO A 278 -38.15 -3.84 1.90
N GLY A 279 -39.41 -3.67 1.52
CA GLY A 279 -40.38 -3.02 2.36
C GLY A 279 -40.80 -3.84 3.59
N SER A 280 -42.02 -3.58 4.06
CA SER A 280 -42.58 -4.23 5.25
C SER A 280 -42.88 -5.72 5.03
N ASP A 281 -43.04 -6.13 3.77
CA ASP A 281 -43.30 -7.52 3.39
C ASP A 281 -42.03 -8.40 3.37
N GLY A 282 -40.84 -7.79 3.50
CA GLY A 282 -39.54 -8.45 3.51
C GLY A 282 -39.12 -9.03 2.15
N LYS A 283 -39.78 -8.65 1.05
CA LYS A 283 -39.49 -9.14 -0.30
C LYS A 283 -39.05 -8.00 -1.20
N PHE A 284 -38.07 -8.27 -2.06
CA PHE A 284 -37.67 -7.30 -3.08
C PHE A 284 -38.65 -7.31 -4.25
N GLY A 285 -39.08 -6.12 -4.65
CA GLY A 285 -39.76 -5.87 -5.91
C GLY A 285 -38.88 -6.27 -7.11
N PRO A 286 -39.50 -6.72 -8.23
CA PRO A 286 -38.76 -7.13 -9.41
C PRO A 286 -38.06 -5.93 -10.07
N ARG A 287 -36.89 -6.21 -10.66
CA ARG A 287 -36.10 -5.22 -11.40
C ARG A 287 -35.97 -5.65 -12.87
N GLU A 288 -36.11 -4.69 -13.78
CA GLU A 288 -35.96 -4.92 -15.21
C GLU A 288 -35.02 -3.89 -15.85
N ILE A 289 -34.14 -4.37 -16.74
CA ILE A 289 -33.16 -3.52 -17.44
C ILE A 289 -33.87 -2.43 -18.28
N LYS A 290 -35.03 -2.74 -18.86
CA LYS A 290 -35.81 -1.80 -19.67
C LYS A 290 -36.38 -0.62 -18.88
N LEU A 291 -36.47 -0.74 -17.55
CA LEU A 291 -36.99 0.28 -16.64
C LEU A 291 -35.88 1.19 -16.08
N ILE A 292 -34.62 0.93 -16.45
CA ILE A 292 -33.49 1.74 -16.00
C ILE A 292 -33.48 3.07 -16.73
N ASP A 293 -33.59 4.16 -15.97
CA ASP A 293 -33.43 5.53 -16.45
C ASP A 293 -32.75 6.42 -15.38
N SER A 294 -32.73 7.74 -15.58
CA SER A 294 -32.11 8.69 -14.65
C SER A 294 -32.81 8.80 -13.29
N GLY A 295 -34.11 8.49 -13.20
CA GLY A 295 -34.89 8.51 -11.97
C GLY A 295 -35.04 7.12 -11.33
N ASN A 296 -34.84 6.05 -12.10
CA ASN A 296 -34.89 4.66 -11.67
C ASN A 296 -33.58 3.92 -12.00
N PRO A 297 -32.46 4.23 -11.32
CA PRO A 297 -31.15 3.72 -11.71
C PRO A 297 -31.02 2.20 -11.58
N ILE A 298 -31.85 1.57 -10.74
CA ILE A 298 -31.86 0.12 -10.51
C ILE A 298 -32.92 -0.64 -11.31
N GLY A 299 -33.81 0.07 -12.03
CA GLY A 299 -34.86 -0.52 -12.85
C GLY A 299 -35.98 -1.19 -12.06
N LEU A 300 -36.33 -0.67 -10.87
CA LEU A 300 -37.39 -1.21 -10.02
C LEU A 300 -38.77 -1.05 -10.67
N ASP A 301 -39.57 -2.11 -10.73
CA ASP A 301 -40.94 -2.08 -11.27
C ASP A 301 -41.94 -1.60 -10.22
N LEU A 302 -42.12 -0.28 -10.13
CA LEU A 302 -43.00 0.38 -9.15
C LEU A 302 -44.51 0.06 -9.35
N GLU A 303 -44.90 -0.45 -10.51
CA GLU A 303 -46.28 -0.91 -10.76
C GLU A 303 -46.55 -2.24 -10.06
N ASN A 304 -45.50 -3.03 -9.80
CA ASN A 304 -45.60 -4.28 -9.07
C ASN A 304 -45.93 -4.02 -7.59
N THR A 305 -46.84 -4.82 -7.04
CA THR A 305 -47.26 -4.69 -5.64
C THR A 305 -46.12 -4.88 -4.64
N LEU A 306 -45.11 -5.70 -4.98
CA LEU A 306 -43.95 -5.97 -4.13
C LEU A 306 -42.95 -4.81 -4.08
N ALA A 307 -42.97 -3.90 -5.05
CA ALA A 307 -42.03 -2.77 -5.11
C ALA A 307 -42.57 -1.49 -4.42
N LYS A 308 -43.85 -1.52 -4.02
CA LYS A 308 -44.54 -0.31 -3.54
C LYS A 308 -44.01 0.17 -2.20
N ASP A 309 -43.59 -0.75 -1.34
CA ASP A 309 -43.03 -0.48 -0.02
C ASP A 309 -41.49 -0.52 0.02
N ASP A 310 -40.84 -0.90 -1.07
CA ASP A 310 -39.37 -0.91 -1.16
C ASP A 310 -38.73 0.47 -1.03
N LEU A 311 -37.54 0.55 -0.44
CA LEU A 311 -36.82 1.81 -0.31
C LEU A 311 -35.52 1.76 -1.09
N VAL A 312 -35.16 2.88 -1.73
CA VAL A 312 -33.87 3.03 -2.41
C VAL A 312 -33.16 4.25 -1.87
N THR A 313 -31.98 4.05 -1.30
CA THR A 313 -31.08 5.14 -0.90
C THR A 313 -29.85 5.16 -1.80
N ILE A 314 -29.19 6.31 -1.85
CA ILE A 314 -28.03 6.55 -2.69
C ILE A 314 -26.84 6.77 -1.77
N ASN A 315 -25.82 5.93 -1.91
CA ASN A 315 -24.57 5.98 -1.15
C ASN A 315 -24.74 5.84 0.38
N GLU A 316 -25.91 5.49 0.89
CA GLU A 316 -26.17 5.38 2.33
C GLU A 316 -26.77 4.01 2.68
N LEU A 317 -25.97 3.14 3.28
CA LEU A 317 -26.38 1.83 3.79
C LEU A 317 -26.72 1.95 5.29
N HIS A 318 -27.97 1.77 5.66
CA HIS A 318 -28.45 1.79 7.03
C HIS A 318 -28.70 0.37 7.51
N ILE A 319 -28.12 0.00 8.65
CA ILE A 319 -28.21 -1.35 9.20
C ILE A 319 -28.35 -1.33 10.73
N PRO A 320 -29.04 -2.31 11.32
CA PRO A 320 -29.16 -2.44 12.78
C PRO A 320 -27.93 -3.13 13.41
N LEU A 321 -27.50 -2.62 14.56
CA LEU A 321 -26.47 -3.21 15.43
C LEU A 321 -26.87 -4.61 15.90
N GLY A 322 -25.93 -5.56 15.90
CA GLY A 322 -26.12 -6.88 16.51
C GLY A 322 -27.11 -7.80 15.78
N LYS A 323 -27.48 -7.47 14.54
CA LYS A 323 -28.29 -8.32 13.67
C LYS A 323 -27.51 -8.64 12.39
N PRO A 324 -27.42 -9.92 11.98
CA PRO A 324 -26.80 -10.29 10.71
C PRO A 324 -27.47 -9.55 9.55
N THR A 325 -26.69 -8.89 8.71
CA THR A 325 -27.13 -8.26 7.48
C THR A 325 -26.70 -9.13 6.31
N LEU A 326 -27.66 -9.56 5.48
CA LEU A 326 -27.43 -10.32 4.25
C LEU A 326 -27.59 -9.35 3.07
N VAL A 327 -26.49 -9.13 2.35
CA VAL A 327 -26.42 -8.17 1.25
C VAL A 327 -26.22 -8.91 -0.06
N TYR A 328 -27.12 -8.68 -1.03
CA TYR A 328 -26.92 -9.14 -2.40
C TYR A 328 -26.30 -8.04 -3.25
N LEU A 329 -25.11 -8.30 -3.77
CA LEU A 329 -24.36 -7.38 -4.60
C LEU A 329 -24.62 -7.68 -6.07
N SER A 330 -24.91 -6.64 -6.85
CA SER A 330 -25.02 -6.70 -8.31
C SER A 330 -24.45 -5.43 -8.94
N SER A 331 -24.00 -5.50 -10.18
CA SER A 331 -23.50 -4.31 -10.91
C SER A 331 -24.37 -4.04 -12.13
N LYS A 332 -24.64 -2.76 -12.36
CA LYS A 332 -25.35 -2.23 -13.53
C LYS A 332 -24.46 -2.15 -14.77
N ASP A 333 -23.18 -1.89 -14.61
CA ASP A 333 -22.29 -1.50 -15.72
C ASP A 333 -20.99 -2.31 -15.79
N VAL A 334 -20.00 -2.01 -14.95
CA VAL A 334 -18.66 -2.60 -14.95
C VAL A 334 -18.38 -3.34 -13.63
N ILE A 335 -17.22 -3.98 -13.51
CA ILE A 335 -16.85 -4.61 -12.25
C ILE A 335 -16.50 -3.52 -11.23
N HIS A 336 -17.14 -3.58 -10.07
CA HIS A 336 -16.78 -2.79 -8.87
C HIS A 336 -16.33 -3.73 -7.76
N SER A 337 -16.00 -3.22 -6.58
CA SER A 337 -15.75 -4.06 -5.41
C SER A 337 -16.21 -3.35 -4.16
N PHE A 338 -17.19 -3.93 -3.49
CA PHE A 338 -17.79 -3.41 -2.27
C PHE A 338 -16.84 -3.68 -1.11
N PHE A 339 -16.31 -2.62 -0.50
CA PHE A 339 -15.31 -2.72 0.55
C PHE A 339 -15.67 -1.87 1.76
N ILE A 340 -15.80 -2.51 2.92
CA ILE A 340 -15.93 -1.84 4.22
C ILE A 340 -14.74 -2.28 5.07
N PRO A 341 -13.68 -1.43 5.21
CA PRO A 341 -12.46 -1.79 5.90
C PRO A 341 -12.70 -2.29 7.32
N GLU A 342 -13.46 -1.57 8.13
CA GLU A 342 -13.74 -1.84 9.55
C GLU A 342 -14.47 -3.17 9.77
N PHE A 343 -15.16 -3.66 8.73
CA PHE A 343 -15.90 -4.91 8.77
C PHE A 343 -15.08 -6.08 8.20
N ARG A 344 -13.90 -5.79 7.64
CA ARG A 344 -13.02 -6.75 6.92
C ARG A 344 -13.72 -7.46 5.76
N ILE A 345 -14.63 -6.75 5.09
CA ILE A 345 -15.38 -7.29 3.96
C ILE A 345 -14.98 -6.61 2.70
N LYS A 346 -14.60 -7.44 1.72
CA LYS A 346 -14.36 -7.06 0.34
C LYS A 346 -14.98 -8.10 -0.58
N GLN A 347 -15.80 -7.64 -1.53
CA GLN A 347 -16.38 -8.50 -2.54
C GLN A 347 -16.52 -7.77 -3.87
N ASP A 348 -15.96 -8.36 -4.91
CA ASP A 348 -16.15 -7.88 -6.27
C ASP A 348 -17.62 -8.00 -6.67
N VAL A 349 -18.12 -6.93 -7.27
CA VAL A 349 -19.49 -6.76 -7.71
C VAL A 349 -19.49 -6.80 -9.22
N THR A 350 -19.91 -7.94 -9.78
CA THR A 350 -19.73 -8.26 -11.20
C THR A 350 -21.05 -8.15 -11.95
N PRO A 351 -21.08 -7.48 -13.12
CA PRO A 351 -22.29 -7.42 -13.95
C PRO A 351 -22.82 -8.81 -14.29
N GLY A 352 -24.14 -8.98 -14.22
CA GLY A 352 -24.82 -10.26 -14.49
C GLY A 352 -24.79 -11.28 -13.35
N LEU A 353 -24.14 -10.98 -12.22
CA LEU A 353 -24.17 -11.82 -11.02
C LEU A 353 -24.97 -11.14 -9.88
N ARG A 354 -25.62 -11.96 -9.06
CA ARG A 354 -26.23 -11.57 -7.79
C ARG A 354 -25.47 -12.32 -6.68
N ILE A 355 -24.52 -11.65 -6.05
CA ILE A 355 -23.54 -12.27 -5.15
C ILE A 355 -23.96 -12.02 -3.69
N PRO A 356 -24.26 -13.05 -2.89
CA PRO A 356 -24.55 -12.87 -1.48
C PRO A 356 -23.27 -12.65 -0.68
N ILE A 357 -23.30 -11.67 0.22
CA ILE A 357 -22.34 -11.51 1.32
C ILE A 357 -23.12 -11.28 2.60
N TRP A 358 -22.48 -11.46 3.75
CA TRP A 358 -23.12 -11.15 5.02
C TRP A 358 -22.13 -10.58 6.03
N PHE A 359 -22.65 -9.91 7.06
CA PHE A 359 -21.91 -9.49 8.24
C PHE A 359 -22.85 -9.15 9.38
N GLU A 360 -22.35 -9.20 10.60
CA GLU A 360 -23.06 -8.68 11.76
C GLU A 360 -22.27 -7.51 12.35
N PRO A 361 -22.83 -6.29 12.37
CA PRO A 361 -22.15 -5.12 12.90
C PRO A 361 -22.10 -5.16 14.43
N THR A 362 -20.93 -4.88 15.01
CA THR A 362 -20.67 -4.95 16.46
C THR A 362 -20.46 -3.59 17.11
N LYS A 363 -20.46 -2.51 16.33
CA LYS A 363 -20.24 -1.15 16.80
C LYS A 363 -21.11 -0.16 16.03
N THR A 364 -21.81 0.72 16.75
CA THR A 364 -22.57 1.83 16.16
C THR A 364 -21.65 2.87 15.55
N GLY A 365 -22.17 3.65 14.60
CA GLY A 365 -21.46 4.76 13.99
C GLY A 365 -21.54 4.78 12.47
N LYS A 366 -20.70 5.63 11.87
CA LYS A 366 -20.59 5.86 10.43
C LYS A 366 -19.26 5.29 9.91
N PHE A 367 -19.33 4.41 8.92
CA PHE A 367 -18.17 3.76 8.28
C PHE A 367 -18.19 3.97 6.77
N GLU A 368 -17.03 4.06 6.11
CA GLU A 368 -16.97 4.31 4.66
C GLU A 368 -17.13 3.00 3.86
N ILE A 369 -17.91 3.06 2.78
CA ILE A 369 -17.93 2.08 1.69
C ILE A 369 -17.02 2.60 0.58
N GLY A 370 -15.92 1.90 0.33
CA GLY A 370 -15.03 2.20 -0.79
C GLY A 370 -15.26 1.28 -1.98
N CYS A 371 -15.06 1.79 -3.21
CA CYS A 371 -14.85 0.93 -4.37
C CYS A 371 -13.40 0.43 -4.41
N ALA A 372 -13.20 -0.89 -4.36
CA ALA A 372 -11.88 -1.52 -4.33
C ALA A 372 -11.46 -2.21 -5.63
N GLN A 373 -12.19 -1.98 -6.74
CA GLN A 373 -11.83 -2.45 -8.08
C GLN A 373 -11.94 -1.30 -9.08
N LEU A 374 -10.91 -1.12 -9.91
CA LEU A 374 -10.83 0.02 -10.84
C LEU A 374 -12.03 0.01 -11.80
N CYS A 375 -12.94 0.96 -11.59
CA CYS A 375 -14.21 1.03 -12.33
C CYS A 375 -14.32 2.26 -13.23
N GLY A 376 -13.24 3.00 -13.49
CA GLY A 376 -13.22 4.15 -14.41
C GLY A 376 -12.62 5.43 -13.81
N LEU A 377 -12.79 6.58 -14.49
CA LEU A 377 -12.13 7.84 -14.12
C LEU A 377 -12.56 8.39 -12.76
N GLY A 378 -13.80 8.14 -12.34
CA GLY A 378 -14.33 8.53 -11.04
C GLY A 378 -14.14 7.50 -9.93
N HIS A 379 -13.39 6.42 -10.17
CA HIS A 379 -13.24 5.30 -9.23
C HIS A 379 -12.89 5.74 -7.80
N PHE A 380 -11.93 6.67 -7.66
CA PHE A 380 -11.49 7.19 -6.35
C PHE A 380 -12.55 8.01 -5.58
N ARG A 381 -13.62 8.43 -6.27
CA ARG A 381 -14.75 9.21 -5.72
C ARG A 381 -15.97 8.35 -5.43
N MET A 382 -15.97 7.08 -5.84
CA MET A 382 -17.07 6.15 -5.61
C MET A 382 -17.06 5.70 -4.15
N ARG A 383 -17.69 6.51 -3.30
CA ARG A 383 -17.77 6.31 -1.86
C ARG A 383 -19.23 6.29 -1.42
N GLY A 384 -19.51 5.51 -0.40
CA GLY A 384 -20.75 5.55 0.34
C GLY A 384 -20.47 5.45 1.83
N ASP A 385 -21.53 5.44 2.61
CA ASP A 385 -21.49 5.40 4.06
C ASP A 385 -22.37 4.27 4.57
N VAL A 386 -21.87 3.55 5.56
CA VAL A 386 -22.64 2.61 6.37
C VAL A 386 -22.97 3.29 7.68
N TYR A 387 -24.26 3.43 7.98
CA TYR A 387 -24.78 3.88 9.26
C TYR A 387 -25.24 2.66 10.06
N VAL A 388 -24.53 2.36 11.13
CA VAL A 388 -24.92 1.33 12.10
C VAL A 388 -25.70 1.98 13.22
N HIS A 389 -27.00 1.69 13.24
CA HIS A 389 -27.97 2.21 14.19
C HIS A 389 -28.18 1.24 15.33
N THR A 390 -28.61 1.74 16.49
CA THR A 390 -29.31 0.86 17.45
C THR A 390 -30.59 0.29 16.80
N PRO A 391 -31.10 -0.86 17.26
CA PRO A 391 -32.34 -1.42 16.71
C PRO A 391 -33.50 -0.42 16.70
N GLU A 392 -33.63 0.40 17.75
CA GLU A 392 -34.69 1.41 17.88
C GLU A 392 -34.52 2.57 16.90
N GLU A 393 -33.29 3.05 16.70
CA GLU A 393 -32.96 4.08 15.72
C GLU A 393 -33.18 3.59 14.28
N TYR A 394 -32.85 2.32 14.00
CA TYR A 394 -33.07 1.72 12.68
C TYR A 394 -34.56 1.66 12.32
N GLU A 395 -35.38 1.17 13.25
CA GLU A 395 -36.84 1.12 13.08
C GLU A 395 -37.46 2.51 12.92
N SER A 396 -36.93 3.51 13.63
CA SER A 396 -37.36 4.90 13.51
C SER A 396 -37.01 5.47 12.14
N TRP A 397 -35.77 5.26 11.70
CA TRP A 397 -35.30 5.66 10.37
C TRP A 397 -36.14 5.01 9.26
N LEU A 398 -36.42 3.71 9.36
CA LEU A 398 -37.22 3.00 8.36
C LEU A 398 -38.63 3.58 8.23
N LYS A 399 -39.30 3.85 9.36
CA LYS A 399 -40.63 4.48 9.38
C LYS A 399 -40.63 5.87 8.78
N GLU A 400 -39.59 6.67 9.05
CA GLU A 400 -39.46 8.01 8.47
C GLU A 400 -39.28 7.96 6.95
N GLN A 401 -38.45 7.03 6.44
CA GLN A 401 -38.27 6.85 5.00
C GLN A 401 -39.55 6.37 4.29
N LEU A 402 -40.26 5.40 4.88
CA LEU A 402 -41.53 4.92 4.34
C LEU A 402 -42.59 6.04 4.31
N LYS A 403 -42.63 6.88 5.34
CA LYS A 403 -43.53 8.05 5.38
C LYS A 403 -43.15 9.12 4.38
N ALA A 404 -41.87 9.31 4.06
CA ALA A 404 -41.42 10.27 3.06
C ALA A 404 -41.71 9.79 1.62
N LYS A 405 -41.82 8.47 1.41
CA LYS A 405 -42.16 7.85 0.12
C LYS A 405 -43.67 7.91 -0.19
N GLY A 406 -44.52 7.71 0.82
CA GLY A 406 -45.99 7.74 0.71
C GLY A 406 -46.56 9.14 0.74
#